data_AF-A0AAD7A0X4-F1
#
_entry.id   AF-A0AAD7A0X4-F1
#
_cell.length_a   1.000
_cell.length_b   1.000
_cell.length_c   1.000
_cell.angle_alpha   90.00
_cell.angle_beta   90.00
_cell.angle_gamma   90.00
#
_symmetry.space_group_name_H-M   'P 1'
#
loop_
_entity.id
_entity.type
_entity.pdbx_description
1 polymer ?
#
loop_
_entity_poly.entity_id
_entity_poly.type
_entity_poly.pdbx_seq_one_letter_code
_entity_poly.pdbx_strand_id
1 'polypeptide(L)'
;EYQANLKYSLASRNETEYKERRKKTGIAKPSLFSGLQRKHMLGIPGCFPGNIMHWACLNFTDLIISLFHGTLDCEKPDSKVSWSWAVLQGTI
;
A
#
# COMPACT_ATOMS: atom_id res chain seq x y z
N GLU A 1 3.01 -2.36 -20.87
CA GLU A 1 3.55 -3.65 -20.40
C GLU A 1 2.53 -4.51 -19.64
N TYR A 2 1.96 -4.05 -18.52
CA TYR A 2 1.01 -4.82 -17.69
C TYR A 2 -0.14 -5.51 -18.47
N GLN A 3 -0.82 -4.77 -19.34
CA GLN A 3 -1.96 -5.31 -20.11
C GLN A 3 -1.55 -6.39 -21.12
N ALA A 4 -0.35 -6.29 -21.69
CA ALA A 4 0.17 -7.32 -22.60
C ALA A 4 0.54 -8.60 -21.83
N ASN A 5 1.19 -8.45 -20.68
CA ASN A 5 1.53 -9.55 -19.78
C ASN A 5 0.27 -10.24 -19.22
N LEU A 6 -0.77 -9.47 -18.90
CA LEU A 6 -2.05 -10.00 -18.46
C LEU A 6 -2.72 -10.84 -19.56
N LYS A 7 -2.78 -10.33 -20.81
CA LYS A 7 -3.30 -11.10 -21.96
C LYS A 7 -2.49 -12.37 -22.19
N TYR A 8 -1.17 -12.29 -22.08
CA TYR A 8 -0.28 -13.44 -22.22
C TYR A 8 -0.58 -14.52 -21.17
N SER A 9 -0.76 -14.15 -19.90
CA SER A 9 -1.12 -15.09 -18.84
C SER A 9 -2.55 -15.65 -19.03
N LEU A 10 -3.51 -14.84 -19.47
CA LEU A 10 -4.89 -15.30 -19.75
C LEU A 10 -5.01 -16.23 -20.95
N ALA A 11 -4.11 -16.13 -21.93
CA ALA A 11 -4.08 -16.99 -23.11
C ALA A 11 -3.46 -18.38 -22.86
N SER A 12 -3.32 -18.81 -21.60
CA SER A 12 -2.76 -20.11 -21.24
C SER A 12 -3.79 -21.21 -21.50
N ARG A 13 -3.37 -22.34 -22.07
CA ARG A 13 -4.26 -23.45 -22.43
C ARG A 13 -4.39 -24.50 -21.33
N ASN A 14 -3.42 -24.57 -20.42
CA ASN A 14 -3.42 -25.51 -19.31
C ASN A 14 -2.81 -24.89 -18.04
N GLU A 15 -2.97 -25.56 -16.91
CA GLU A 15 -2.55 -25.05 -15.60
C GLU A 15 -1.03 -24.94 -15.46
N THR A 16 -0.28 -25.85 -16.08
CA THR A 16 1.20 -25.83 -16.09
C THR A 16 1.73 -24.59 -16.79
N GLU A 17 1.23 -24.33 -18.00
CA GLU A 17 1.55 -23.14 -18.77
C GLU A 17 1.14 -21.86 -18.04
N TYR A 18 -0.04 -21.86 -17.41
CA TYR A 18 -0.49 -20.74 -16.60
C TYR A 18 0.49 -20.44 -15.45
N LYS A 19 0.96 -21.47 -14.73
CA LYS A 19 1.96 -21.32 -13.65
C LYS A 19 3.29 -20.77 -14.16
N GLU A 20 3.78 -21.25 -15.30
CA GLU A 20 5.02 -20.73 -15.91
C GLU A 20 4.87 -19.27 -16.36
N ARG A 21 3.79 -18.93 -17.06
CA ARG A 21 3.54 -17.57 -17.55
C ARG A 21 3.33 -16.58 -16.40
N ARG A 22 2.67 -16.99 -15.31
CA ARG A 22 2.57 -16.20 -14.08
C ARG A 22 3.94 -15.94 -13.44
N LYS A 23 4.81 -16.96 -13.39
CA LYS A 23 6.17 -16.82 -12.86
C LYS A 23 7.00 -15.84 -13.69
N LYS A 24 6.87 -15.90 -15.02
CA LYS A 24 7.56 -15.00 -15.95
C LYS A 24 7.06 -13.55 -15.90
N THR A 25 5.75 -13.36 -15.74
CA THR A 25 5.12 -12.02 -15.74
C THR A 25 5.03 -11.38 -14.35
N GLY A 26 5.18 -12.16 -13.27
CA GLY A 26 4.94 -11.72 -11.89
C GLY A 26 3.46 -11.49 -11.55
N ILE A 27 2.54 -11.63 -12.50
CA ILE A 27 1.11 -11.34 -12.30
C ILE A 27 0.41 -12.60 -11.83
N ALA A 28 0.00 -12.64 -10.57
CA ALA A 28 -0.74 -13.78 -10.02
C ALA A 28 -2.24 -13.75 -10.32
N LYS A 29 -2.83 -12.55 -10.34
CA LYS A 29 -4.23 -12.25 -10.60
C LYS A 29 -4.35 -10.87 -11.26
N PRO A 30 -5.42 -10.60 -12.04
CA PRO A 30 -5.73 -9.23 -12.46
C PRO A 30 -5.86 -8.32 -11.24
N SER A 31 -5.32 -7.11 -11.33
CA SER A 31 -5.50 -6.09 -10.29
C SER A 31 -6.98 -5.73 -10.22
N LEU A 32 -7.53 -5.53 -9.01
CA LEU A 32 -8.90 -5.05 -8.80
C LEU A 32 -9.17 -3.77 -9.60
N PHE A 33 -8.16 -2.91 -9.71
CA PHE A 33 -8.22 -1.66 -10.48
C PHE A 33 -8.39 -1.87 -11.99
N SER A 34 -8.15 -3.08 -12.51
CA SER A 34 -8.36 -3.41 -13.93
C SER A 34 -9.84 -3.38 -14.33
N GLY A 35 -10.75 -3.49 -13.36
CA GLY A 35 -12.20 -3.36 -13.58
C GLY A 35 -12.70 -1.90 -13.58
N LEU A 36 -11.87 -0.94 -13.18
CA LEU A 36 -12.27 0.47 -13.16
C LEU A 36 -12.07 1.13 -14.53
N GLN A 37 -12.88 2.15 -14.82
CA GLN A 37 -12.74 2.92 -16.05
C GLN A 37 -11.43 3.70 -16.04
N ARG A 38 -10.55 3.45 -17.03
CA ARG A 38 -9.24 4.13 -17.11
C ARG A 38 -9.33 5.66 -17.11
N LYS A 39 -10.39 6.23 -17.69
CA LYS A 39 -10.63 7.68 -17.69
C LYS A 39 -10.78 8.28 -16.28
N HIS A 40 -11.10 7.45 -15.28
CA HIS A 40 -11.22 7.85 -13.87
C HIS A 40 -10.05 7.31 -13.03
N MET A 41 -9.06 6.67 -13.65
CA MET A 41 -7.85 6.22 -12.96
C MET A 41 -6.76 7.26 -13.15
N LEU A 42 -6.22 7.76 -12.04
CA LEU A 42 -5.00 8.57 -12.06
C LEU A 42 -3.87 7.70 -12.64
N GLY A 43 -3.27 8.14 -13.74
CA GLY A 43 -2.19 7.40 -14.42
C GLY A 43 -0.98 7.21 -13.50
N ILE A 44 -0.20 6.14 -13.67
CA ILE A 44 1.06 5.95 -12.93
C ILE A 44 2.00 7.13 -13.32
N PRO A 45 2.58 7.86 -12.35
CA PRO A 45 2.77 7.53 -10.92
C PRO A 45 1.71 8.14 -9.97
N GLY A 46 0.69 8.81 -10.47
CA GLY A 46 -0.18 9.71 -9.73
C GLY A 46 -1.08 9.09 -8.67
N CYS A 47 -1.31 7.77 -8.67
CA CYS A 47 -2.02 7.09 -7.59
C CYS A 47 -1.85 5.58 -7.72
N PHE A 48 -0.82 4.99 -7.08
CA PHE A 48 -0.82 3.55 -6.82
C PHE A 48 -1.69 3.35 -5.58
N PRO A 49 -2.97 2.95 -5.71
CA PRO A 49 -3.88 3.00 -4.58
C PRO A 49 -3.45 1.97 -3.53
N GLY A 50 -2.79 0.89 -3.95
CA GLY A 50 -2.15 -0.06 -3.03
C GLY A 50 -1.04 0.59 -2.18
N ASN A 51 -0.20 1.47 -2.73
CA ASN A 51 0.84 2.15 -1.97
C ASN A 51 0.25 3.23 -1.05
N ILE A 52 -0.69 4.04 -1.57
CA ILE A 52 -1.35 5.08 -0.79
C ILE A 52 -2.21 4.49 0.33
N MET A 53 -2.91 3.38 0.09
CA MET A 53 -3.68 2.72 1.15
C MET A 53 -2.80 2.29 2.32
N HIS A 54 -1.67 1.63 2.08
CA HIS A 54 -0.80 1.21 3.19
C HIS A 54 -0.08 2.41 3.81
N TRP A 55 0.46 3.31 2.99
CA TRP A 55 1.22 4.44 3.51
C TRP A 55 0.31 5.44 4.25
N ALA A 56 -0.78 5.90 3.63
CA ALA A 56 -1.63 6.94 4.20
C ALA A 56 -2.60 6.40 5.25
N CYS A 57 -3.12 5.17 5.10
CA CYS A 57 -4.13 4.63 6.02
C CYS A 57 -3.60 3.72 7.10
N LEU A 58 -2.38 3.16 6.97
CA LEU A 58 -1.79 2.31 8.01
C LEU A 58 -0.55 2.97 8.62
N ASN A 59 0.48 3.27 7.82
CA ASN A 59 1.76 3.72 8.39
C ASN A 59 1.67 5.16 8.93
N PHE A 60 1.14 6.08 8.13
CA PHE A 60 1.06 7.49 8.50
C PHE A 60 0.10 7.72 9.66
N THR A 61 -1.09 7.11 9.61
CA THR A 61 -2.08 7.20 10.67
C THR A 61 -1.57 6.60 11.98
N ASP A 62 -0.94 5.43 11.95
CA ASP A 62 -0.36 4.79 13.14
C ASP A 62 0.73 5.67 13.78
N LEU A 63 1.61 6.25 12.97
CA LEU A 63 2.64 7.18 13.45
C LEU A 63 2.04 8.46 14.05
N ILE A 64 1.02 9.04 13.41
CA ILE A 64 0.37 10.27 13.91
C ILE A 64 -0.39 10.00 15.21
N ILE A 65 -1.08 8.86 15.31
CA ILE A 65 -1.74 8.45 16.56
C ILE A 65 -0.69 8.25 17.65
N SER A 66 0.39 7.53 17.35
CA SER A 66 1.46 7.30 18.31
C SER A 66 2.17 8.58 18.75
N LEU A 67 2.27 9.57 17.86
CA LEU A 67 2.80 10.90 18.16
C LEU A 67 1.89 11.67 19.12
N PHE A 68 0.58 11.68 18.87
CA PHE A 68 -0.38 12.38 19.73
C PHE A 68 -0.62 11.70 21.07
N HIS A 69 -0.44 10.38 21.16
CA HIS A 69 -0.47 9.63 22.42
C HIS A 69 0.87 9.62 23.15
N GLY A 70 1.96 10.08 22.52
CA GLY A 70 3.31 10.03 23.10
C GLY A 70 3.87 8.62 23.26
N THR A 71 3.38 7.64 22.50
CA THR A 71 3.79 6.23 22.60
C THR A 71 5.04 5.91 21.79
N LEU A 72 5.40 6.73 20.80
CA LEU A 72 6.61 6.56 19.99
C LEU A 72 7.87 6.43 20.85
N ASP A 73 8.82 5.61 20.40
CA ASP A 73 10.12 5.48 21.07
C ASP A 73 10.86 6.82 21.06
N CYS A 74 11.46 7.15 22.20
CA CYS A 74 12.15 8.41 22.43
C CYS A 74 13.59 8.12 22.82
N GLU A 75 14.54 8.58 22.02
CA GLU A 75 15.97 8.43 22.27
C GLU A 75 16.56 9.72 22.86
N LYS A 76 17.57 9.58 23.72
CA LYS A 76 18.26 10.74 24.29
C LYS A 76 18.96 11.54 23.17
N PRO A 77 18.92 12.88 23.20
CA PRO A 77 18.53 13.74 24.32
C PRO A 77 17.05 14.16 24.35
N ASP A 78 16.20 13.63 23.48
CA ASP A 78 14.77 13.99 23.44
C ASP A 78 14.01 13.47 24.67
N SER A 79 12.89 14.11 25.00
CA SER A 79 12.04 13.75 26.13
C SER A 79 10.56 13.93 25.76
N LYS A 80 9.77 12.87 25.97
CA LYS A 80 8.31 12.88 25.78
C LYS A 80 7.59 13.97 26.58
N VAL A 81 8.16 14.41 27.70
CA VAL A 81 7.61 15.50 28.53
C VAL A 81 7.61 16.83 27.79
N SER A 82 8.53 17.02 26.84
CA SER A 82 8.64 18.23 26.02
C SER A 82 7.65 18.27 24.85
N TRP A 83 6.97 17.15 24.55
CA TRP A 83 6.10 17.03 23.40
C TRP A 83 4.74 17.69 23.65
N SER A 84 4.66 19.00 23.41
CA SER A 84 3.43 19.78 23.57
C SER A 84 2.28 19.31 22.68
N TRP A 85 2.59 18.58 21.61
CA TRP A 85 1.60 18.00 20.69
C TRP A 85 1.03 16.66 21.17
N ALA A 86 1.64 15.99 22.16
CA ALA A 86 1.15 14.71 22.66
C ALA A 86 -0.06 14.92 23.60
N VAL A 87 -1.19 15.35 23.03
CA VAL A 87 -2.38 15.80 23.78
C VAL A 87 -3.37 14.69 24.08
N LEU A 88 -3.29 13.55 23.41
CA LEU A 88 -4.21 12.42 23.55
C LEU A 88 -3.66 11.39 24.55
N GLN A 89 -3.30 11.85 25.75
CA GLN A 89 -2.77 11.02 26.83
C GLN A 89 -3.86 10.73 27.88
N GLY A 90 -4.02 9.46 28.28
CA GLY A 90 -4.97 9.04 29.30
C GLY A 90 -5.61 7.68 29.02
N THR A 91 -6.22 7.07 30.02
CA THR A 91 -7.07 5.88 29.86
C THR A 91 -8.43 6.26 29.30
N ILE A 92 -8.90 5.48 28.32
CA ILE A 92 -10.28 5.52 27.81
C ILE A 92 -11.26 5.10 28.91
#